data_AF-A0A8J6J6V3-F1
#
_entry.id   AF-A0A8J6J6V3-F1
#
_cell.length_a   1.000
_cell.length_b   1.000
_cell.length_c   1.000
_cell.angle_alpha   90.00
_cell.angle_beta   90.00
_cell.angle_gamma   90.00
#
_symmetry.space_group_name_H-M   'P 1'
#
loop_
_entity.id
_entity.type
_entity.pdbx_description
1 polymer ?
#
loop_
_entity_poly.entity_id
_entity_poly.type
_entity_poly.pdbx_seq_one_letter_code
_entity_poly.pdbx_strand_id
1 'polypeptide(L)'
;MPRVYLTEAQRQQAKYDRQGKLLSDGLACYKALNKLTLTQIGDGVGLSKTTVMHIIQGKDKCVPIQSFWKLLEMAGLEVRRKEAAS
;
A
#
# COMPACT_ATOMS: atom_id res chain seq x y z
N MET A 1 -6.65 -4.14 -32.89
CA MET A 1 -5.60 -3.87 -31.87
C MET A 1 -4.82 -5.16 -31.64
N PRO A 2 -3.48 -5.17 -31.73
CA PRO A 2 -2.70 -6.37 -31.49
C PRO A 2 -2.86 -6.82 -30.04
N ARG A 3 -3.14 -8.11 -29.82
CA ARG A 3 -3.19 -8.71 -28.47
C ARG A 3 -1.77 -8.86 -27.95
N VAL A 4 -1.31 -7.88 -27.18
CA VAL A 4 -0.02 -7.99 -26.47
C VAL A 4 -0.23 -8.90 -25.27
N TYR A 5 0.25 -10.13 -25.37
CA TYR A 5 0.25 -11.05 -24.23
C TYR A 5 1.32 -10.59 -23.24
N LEU A 6 0.89 -10.13 -22.06
CA LEU A 6 1.84 -9.82 -20.98
C LEU A 6 2.58 -11.10 -20.58
N THR A 7 3.91 -11.01 -20.50
CA THR A 7 4.75 -12.06 -19.92
C THR A 7 4.36 -12.27 -18.45
N GLU A 8 4.68 -13.44 -17.88
CA GLU A 8 4.35 -13.74 -16.48
C GLU A 8 4.95 -12.70 -15.52
N ALA A 9 6.17 -12.24 -15.80
CA ALA A 9 6.84 -11.17 -15.06
C ALA A 9 6.05 -9.84 -15.12
N GLN A 10 5.55 -9.45 -16.30
CA GLN A 10 4.76 -8.23 -16.46
C GLN A 10 3.41 -8.31 -15.74
N ARG A 11 2.76 -9.48 -15.74
CA ARG A 11 1.52 -9.69 -14.97
C ARG A 11 1.76 -9.58 -13.47
N GLN A 12 2.87 -10.14 -13.00
CA GLN A 12 3.24 -10.07 -11.58
C GLN A 12 3.56 -8.62 -11.16
N GLN A 13 4.28 -7.86 -12.00
CA GLN A 13 4.54 -6.45 -11.74
C GLN A 13 3.23 -5.64 -11.68
N ALA A 14 2.34 -5.80 -12.66
CA ALA A 14 1.05 -5.12 -12.69
C ALA A 14 0.18 -5.44 -11.46
N LYS A 15 0.33 -6.65 -10.90
CA LYS A 15 -0.33 -7.03 -9.65
C LYS A 15 0.22 -6.25 -8.45
N TYR A 16 1.55 -6.12 -8.33
CA TYR A 16 2.16 -5.33 -7.27
C TYR A 16 1.82 -3.85 -7.40
N ASP A 17 1.84 -3.29 -8.62
CA ASP A 17 1.47 -1.90 -8.87
C ASP A 17 0.01 -1.64 -8.44
N ARG A 18 -0.90 -2.58 -8.75
CA ARG A 18 -2.29 -2.51 -8.30
C ARG A 18 -2.42 -2.56 -6.77
N GLN A 19 -1.66 -3.43 -6.11
CA GLN A 19 -1.66 -3.51 -4.64
C GLN A 19 -1.10 -2.23 -4.01
N GLY A 20 -0.01 -1.68 -4.56
CA GLY A 20 0.55 -0.40 -4.13
C GLY A 20 -0.46 0.74 -4.26
N LYS A 21 -1.20 0.79 -5.37
CA LYS A 21 -2.25 1.79 -5.57
C LYS A 21 -3.41 1.66 -4.57
N LEU A 22 -3.84 0.44 -4.27
CA LEU A 22 -4.88 0.22 -3.26
C LEU A 22 -4.44 0.71 -1.87
N LEU A 23 -3.17 0.48 -1.51
CA LEU A 23 -2.60 0.97 -0.27
C LEU A 23 -2.54 2.50 -0.25
N SER A 24 -2.05 3.13 -1.33
CA SER A 24 -1.96 4.59 -1.41
C SER A 24 -3.32 5.26 -1.32
N ASP A 25 -4.30 4.75 -2.06
CA ASP A 25 -5.67 5.27 -2.10
C ASP A 25 -6.36 5.05 -0.74
N GLY A 26 -6.22 3.86 -0.14
CA GLY A 26 -6.75 3.56 1.19
C GLY A 26 -6.20 4.48 2.28
N LEU A 27 -4.90 4.74 2.29
CA LEU A 27 -4.27 5.68 3.22
C LEU A 27 -4.72 7.13 2.98
N ALA A 28 -4.89 7.54 1.73
CA ALA A 28 -5.41 8.86 1.40
C ALA A 28 -6.84 9.05 1.91
N CYS A 29 -7.71 8.05 1.70
CA CYS A 29 -9.07 8.01 2.24
C CYS A 29 -9.08 8.05 3.77
N TYR A 30 -8.28 7.20 4.42
CA TYR A 30 -8.17 7.17 5.88
C TYR A 30 -7.75 8.51 6.46
N LYS A 31 -6.74 9.16 5.85
CA LYS A 31 -6.30 10.50 6.22
C LYS A 31 -7.44 11.52 6.11
N ALA A 32 -8.19 11.50 5.00
CA ALA A 32 -9.26 12.45 4.74
C ALA A 32 -10.46 12.28 5.68
N LEU A 33 -10.91 11.03 5.88
CA LEU A 33 -12.03 10.69 6.75
C LEU A 33 -11.78 11.08 8.21
N ASN A 34 -10.56 10.83 8.70
CA ASN A 34 -10.19 11.12 10.08
C ASN A 34 -9.62 12.53 10.29
N LYS A 35 -9.56 13.36 9.23
CA LYS A 35 -8.96 14.71 9.24
C LYS A 35 -7.55 14.75 9.84
N LEU A 36 -6.75 13.72 9.57
CA LEU A 36 -5.41 13.58 10.12
C LEU A 36 -4.36 14.33 9.28
N THR A 37 -3.32 14.78 9.97
CA THR A 37 -2.09 15.24 9.34
C THR A 37 -1.17 14.06 9.02
N LEU A 38 -0.24 14.24 8.08
CA LEU A 38 0.76 13.21 7.74
C LEU A 38 1.68 12.87 8.93
N THR A 39 1.93 13.86 9.80
CA THR A 39 2.72 13.67 11.02
C THR A 39 2.00 12.73 11.98
N GLN A 40 0.71 12.95 12.25
CA GLN A 40 -0.08 12.09 13.14
C GLN A 40 -0.17 10.64 12.65
N ILE A 41 -0.31 10.44 11.33
CA ILE A 41 -0.25 9.10 10.74
C ILE A 41 1.13 8.49 10.98
N GLY A 42 2.19 9.25 10.67
CA GLY A 42 3.57 8.83 10.88
C GLY A 42 3.85 8.41 12.32
N ASP A 43 3.46 9.22 13.30
CA ASP A 43 3.64 8.95 14.72
C ASP A 43 2.91 7.65 15.14
N GLY A 44 1.70 7.40 14.62
CA GLY A 44 0.94 6.18 14.91
C GLY A 44 1.58 4.89 14.37
N VAL A 45 2.29 4.98 13.24
CA VAL A 45 2.98 3.84 12.61
C VAL A 45 4.48 3.79 12.85
N GLY A 46 5.07 4.80 13.51
CA GLY A 46 6.51 4.91 13.74
C GLY A 46 7.31 5.29 12.47
N LEU A 47 6.73 6.11 11.59
CA LEU A 47 7.35 6.58 10.34
C LEU A 47 7.45 8.10 10.31
N SER A 48 8.41 8.64 9.56
CA SER A 48 8.48 10.07 9.29
C SER A 48 7.34 10.53 8.38
N LYS A 49 6.93 11.80 8.52
CA LYS A 49 5.92 12.43 7.64
C LYS A 49 6.25 12.29 6.15
N THR A 50 7.54 12.34 5.81
CA THR A 50 8.01 12.26 4.42
C THR A 50 7.87 10.85 3.86
N THR A 51 8.09 9.82 4.68
CA THR A 51 7.85 8.44 4.29
C THR A 51 6.36 8.19 4.06
N VAL A 52 5.49 8.65 4.97
CA VAL A 52 4.03 8.54 4.79
C VAL A 52 3.56 9.26 3.52
N MET A 53 4.07 10.47 3.28
CA MET A 53 3.77 11.23 2.05
C MET A 53 4.14 10.45 0.79
N HIS A 54 5.33 9.84 0.76
CA HIS A 54 5.78 9.05 -0.38
C HIS A 54 4.92 7.82 -0.64
N ILE A 55 4.50 7.12 0.42
CA ILE A 55 3.61 5.95 0.32
C ILE A 55 2.24 6.36 -0.23
N ILE A 56 1.66 7.48 0.25
CA ILE A 56 0.39 8.02 -0.26
C ILE A 56 0.53 8.47 -1.73
N GLN A 57 1.72 8.91 -2.15
CA GLN A 57 2.01 9.22 -3.56
C GLN A 57 2.28 7.98 -4.42
N GLY A 58 2.19 6.76 -3.86
CA GLY A 58 2.47 5.51 -4.57
C GLY A 58 3.96 5.29 -4.87
N LYS A 59 4.87 5.95 -4.13
CA LYS A 59 6.32 5.76 -4.28
C LYS A 59 6.82 4.67 -3.33
N ASP A 60 7.71 3.84 -3.83
CA ASP A 60 8.33 2.78 -3.04
C ASP A 60 9.22 3.33 -1.92
N LYS A 61 9.08 2.74 -0.73
CA LYS A 61 9.89 3.05 0.45
C LYS A 61 10.13 1.80 1.29
N CYS A 62 11.35 1.71 1.82
CA CYS A 62 11.67 0.74 2.87
C CYS A 62 11.01 1.19 4.18
N VAL A 63 10.26 0.29 4.80
CA VAL A 63 9.59 0.51 6.10
C VAL A 63 9.81 -0.70 7.00
N PRO A 64 9.78 -0.52 8.33
CA PRO A 64 9.74 -1.64 9.25
C PRO A 64 8.49 -2.51 8.99
N ILE A 65 8.64 -3.82 9.17
CA ILE A 65 7.55 -4.79 8.94
C ILE A 65 6.33 -4.47 9.81
N GLN A 66 6.54 -4.08 11.07
CA GLN A 66 5.43 -3.69 11.95
C GLN A 66 4.67 -2.46 11.44
N SER A 67 5.38 -1.45 10.93
CA SER A 67 4.76 -0.27 10.33
C SER A 67 3.96 -0.63 9.09
N PHE A 68 4.45 -1.56 8.27
CA PHE A 68 3.73 -2.04 7.09
C PHE A 68 2.37 -2.66 7.46
N TRP A 69 2.31 -3.52 8.47
CA TRP A 69 1.05 -4.10 8.94
C TRP A 69 0.06 -3.05 9.43
N LYS A 70 0.53 -2.06 10.20
CA LYS A 70 -0.32 -0.95 10.65
C LYS A 70 -0.84 -0.10 9.48
N LEU A 71 -0.01 0.12 8.45
CA LEU A 71 -0.44 0.85 7.25
C LEU A 71 -1.54 0.11 6.49
N LEU A 72 -1.45 -1.22 6.38
CA LEU A 72 -2.49 -2.04 5.78
C LEU A 72 -3.81 -1.93 6.56
N GLU A 73 -3.75 -2.04 7.88
CA GLU A 73 -4.92 -1.88 8.76
C GLU A 73 -5.57 -0.49 8.60
N MET A 74 -4.77 0.58 8.62
CA MET A 74 -5.27 1.94 8.37
C MET A 74 -5.89 2.10 6.98
N ALA A 75 -5.33 1.42 5.97
CA ALA A 75 -5.86 1.44 4.61
C ALA A 75 -7.10 0.53 4.42
N GLY A 76 -7.53 -0.20 5.45
CA GLY A 76 -8.62 -1.18 5.36
C GLY A 76 -8.26 -2.40 4.50
N LEU A 77 -6.98 -2.74 4.42
CA LEU A 77 -6.46 -3.87 3.64
C LEU A 77 -6.06 -5.03 4.55
N GLU A 78 -6.39 -6.24 4.12
CA GLU A 78 -6.04 -7.48 4.82
C GLU A 78 -5.19 -8.38 3.92
N VAL A 79 -4.17 -9.00 4.50
CA VAL A 79 -3.40 -10.05 3.83
C VAL A 79 -3.97 -11.40 4.24
N ARG A 80 -4.49 -12.15 3.27
CA ARG A 80 -4.98 -13.51 3.48
C ARG A 80 -3.94 -14.52 3.01
N ARG A 81 -3.71 -15.54 3.85
CA ARG A 81 -2.93 -16.71 3.43
C ARG A 81 -3.68 -17.38 2.30
N LYS A 82 -3.00 -17.67 1.19
CA LYS A 82 -3.57 -18.55 0.16
C LYS A 82 -3.75 -19.92 0.79
N GLU A 83 -4.98 -20.41 0.80
CA GLU A 83 -5.24 -21.83 1.09
C GLU A 83 -4.49 -22.66 0.06
N ALA A 84 -3.81 -23.71 0.51
CA ALA A 84 -3.16 -24.64 -0.39
C ALA A 84 -4.26 -25.28 -1.23
N ALA A 85 -4.18 -25.13 -2.56
CA ALA A 85 -5.03 -25.89 -3.47
C ALA A 85 -4.86 -27.38 -3.13
N SER A 86 -5.93 -28.00 -2.64
CA SER A 86 -6.02 -29.45 -2.41
C SER A 86 -6.07 -30.17 -3.75
#